data_AF-A0AAI9ZKA1-F1
#
_entry.id   AF-A0AAI9ZKA1-F1
#
_cell.length_a   1.000
_cell.length_b   1.000
_cell.length_c   1.000
_cell.angle_alpha   90.00
_cell.angle_beta   90.00
_cell.angle_gamma   90.00
#
_symmetry.space_group_name_H-M   'P 1'
#
loop_
_entity.id
_entity.type
_entity.pdbx_description
1 polymer ?
#
loop_
_entity_poly.entity_id
_entity_poly.type
_entity_poly.pdbx_seq_one_letter_code
_entity_poly.pdbx_strand_id
1 'polypeptide(L)' 'MAYAELRIILAKLVWNFDLELMDESKEWTSRQRIYIIWQKVPLLVRCKDRH' A
#
# COMPACT_ATOMS: atom_id res chain seq x y z
N MET A 1 3.97 -20.65 2.97
CA MET A 1 4.01 -19.99 4.29
C MET A 1 3.74 -18.49 4.18
N ALA A 2 4.49 -17.71 3.39
CA ALA A 2 4.34 -16.25 3.26
C ALA A 2 2.93 -15.72 2.93
N TYR A 3 2.12 -16.43 2.13
CA TYR A 3 0.76 -15.98 1.81
C TYR A 3 -0.19 -15.97 3.02
N ALA A 4 -0.04 -16.91 3.95
CA ALA A 4 -0.88 -16.97 5.14
C ALA A 4 -0.57 -15.78 6.06
N GLU A 5 0.73 -15.49 6.25
CA GLU A 5 1.20 -14.35 7.02
C GLU A 5 0.74 -13.02 6.40
N LEU A 6 0.89 -12.87 5.07
CA LEU A 6 0.45 -11.67 4.35
C LEU A 6 -1.06 -11.45 4.47
N ARG A 7 -1.86 -12.51 4.37
CA ARG A 7 -3.32 -12.45 4.53
C ARG A 7 -3.71 -12.00 5.94
N ILE A 8 -3.03 -12.49 6.97
CA ILE A 8 -3.30 -12.08 8.36
C ILE A 8 -2.95 -10.60 8.56
N ILE A 9 -1.81 -10.14 8.03
CA ILE A 9 -1.41 -8.74 8.11
C ILE A 9 -2.44 -7.84 7.41
N LEU A 10 -2.84 -8.18 6.18
CA LEU A 10 -3.88 -7.46 5.42
C LEU A 10 -5.23 -7.44 6.14
N ALA A 11 -5.66 -8.58 6.67
CA ALA A 11 -6.92 -8.68 7.41
C ALA A 11 -6.95 -7.75 8.62
N LYS A 12 -5.85 -7.70 9.40
CA LYS A 12 -5.74 -6.76 10.53
C LYS A 12 -5.71 -5.31 10.07
N LEU A 13 -5.03 -5.00 8.97
CA LEU A 13 -4.94 -3.64 8.44
C LEU A 13 -6.31 -3.11 8.03
N VAL A 14 -7.06 -3.88 7.23
CA VAL A 14 -8.39 -3.50 6.73
C VAL A 14 -9.45 -3.49 7.84
N TRP A 15 -9.28 -4.29 8.89
CA TRP A 15 -10.20 -4.33 10.02
C TRP A 15 -10.06 -3.10 10.94
N ASN A 16 -8.83 -2.66 11.20
CA ASN A 16 -8.56 -1.57 12.16
C ASN A 16 -8.52 -0.18 11.50
N PHE A 17 -8.07 -0.09 10.24
CA PHE A 17 -7.86 1.19 9.56
C PHE A 17 -8.74 1.32 8.32
N ASP A 18 -9.28 2.53 8.14
CA ASP A 18 -9.78 2.95 6.85
C ASP A 18 -8.64 3.60 6.06
N LEU A 19 -8.33 3.01 4.91
CA LEU A 19 -7.14 3.34 4.10
C LEU A 19 -7.57 4.17 2.88
N GLU A 20 -7.14 5.41 2.83
CA GLU A 20 -7.38 6.30 1.69
C GLU A 20 -6.08 6.58 0.95
N LEU A 21 -6.06 6.34 -0.36
CA LEU A 21 -4.90 6.65 -1.19
C LEU A 21 -4.74 8.18 -1.32
N MET A 22 -3.52 8.68 -1.08
CA MET A 22 -3.25 10.11 -1.26
C MET A 22 -3.19 10.47 -2.75
N ASP A 23 -3.64 11.68 -3.11
CA ASP A 23 -3.67 12.15 -4.50
C ASP A 23 -2.31 12.05 -5.20
N GLU A 24 -1.23 12.32 -4.46
CA GLU A 24 0.17 12.21 -4.92
C GLU A 24 0.54 10.81 -5.39
N SER A 25 -0.15 9.80 -4.86
CA SER A 25 0.09 8.38 -5.13
C SER A 25 -0.94 7.76 -6.09
N LYS A 26 -1.88 8.53 -6.66
CA LYS A 26 -2.86 8.01 -7.63
C LYS A 26 -2.19 7.42 -8.89
N GLU A 27 -1.08 8.01 -9.32
CA GLU A 27 -0.30 7.54 -10.48
C GLU A 27 0.90 6.67 -10.08
N TRP A 28 0.91 6.14 -8.85
CA TRP A 28 2.05 5.42 -8.30
C TRP A 28 2.53 4.28 -9.21
N THR A 29 1.60 3.51 -9.78
CA THR A 29 1.90 2.41 -10.72
C THR A 29 2.59 2.89 -12.00
N SER A 30 2.16 4.03 -12.55
CA SER A 30 2.75 4.60 -13.78
C SER A 30 4.11 5.27 -13.53
N ARG A 31 4.36 5.71 -12.29
CA ARG A 31 5.63 6.31 -11.86
C ARG A 31 6.70 5.28 -11.51
N GLN A 32 6.33 4.01 -11.33
CA GLN A 32 7.26 2.89 -11.18
C GLN A 32 7.92 2.58 -12.53
N ARG A 33 8.93 3.38 -12.90
CA ARG A 33 9.71 3.19 -14.13
C ARG A 33 10.71 2.04 -13.93
N ILE A 34 10.29 0.82 -14.29
CA ILE A 34 11.12 -0.38 -14.21
C ILE A 34 11.82 -0.54 -15.58
N TYR A 35 13.02 0.00 -15.72
CA TYR A 35 13.82 -0.17 -16.95
C TYR A 35 15.03 -1.07 -16.73
N ILE A 36 15.79 -0.88 -15.64
CA ILE A 36 17.00 -1.67 -15.31
C ILE A 36 17.20 -1.77 -13.78
N ILE A 37 16.83 -0.72 -13.05
CA ILE A 37 16.94 -0.62 -11.59
C ILE A 37 15.52 -0.46 -11.03
N TRP A 38 15.18 -1.21 -9.99
CA TRP A 38 13.86 -1.12 -9.37
C TRP A 38 13.77 0.12 -8.48
N GLN A 39 13.39 1.26 -9.08
CA GLN A 39 13.20 2.50 -8.34
C GLN A 39 11.80 2.50 -7.72
N LYS A 40 11.72 2.04 -6.46
CA LYS A 40 10.48 2.10 -5.68
C LYS A 40 10.16 3.53 -5.29
N VAL A 41 9.18 4.11 -5.96
CA VAL A 41 8.56 5.36 -5.51
C VAL A 41 7.71 5.09 -4.25
N PRO A 42 7.61 6.03 -3.29
CA PRO A 42 6.82 5.85 -2.08
C PRO A 42 5.32 5.78 -2.41
N LEU A 43 4.61 4.84 -1.77
CA LEU A 43 3.14 4.73 -1.84
C LEU A 43 2.57 5.33 -0.55
N LEU A 44 2.03 6.54 -0.64
CA LEU A 44 1.49 7.25 0.51
C LEU A 44 0.00 6.97 0.67
N VAL A 45 -0.36 6.49 1.86
CA VAL A 45 -1.74 6.13 2.22
C VAL A 45 -2.06 6.81 3.55
N ARG A 46 -3.25 7.39 3.64
CA ARG A 46 -3.80 7.93 4.87
C ARG A 46 -4.51 6.80 5.62
N CYS A 47 -4.07 6.53 6.84
CA CYS A 47 -4.76 5.62 7.75
C CYS A 47 -5.64 6.44 8.69
N LYS A 48 -6.96 6.21 8.64
CA LYS A 48 -7.89 6.69 9.65
C LYS A 48 -8.22 5.51 10.58
N ASP A 49 -8.31 5.78 11.88
CA ASP A 49 -8.81 4.77 12.81
C ASP A 49 -10.30 4.53 12.53
N ARG A 50 -10.71 3.26 12.54
CA ARG A 50 -12.09 2.86 12.29
C ARG A 50 -12.93 2.82 13.59
N HIS A 51 -12.32 3.01 14.77
CA HIS A 51 -12.97 2.92 16.07
C HIS A 51 -12.86 4.21 16.91
#